data_AF-A0A8S2SPX3-F1
#
_entry.id   AF-A0A8S2SPX3-F1
#
_cell.length_a   1.000
_cell.length_b   1.000
_cell.length_c   1.000
_cell.angle_alpha   90.00
_cell.angle_beta   90.00
_cell.angle_gamma   90.00
#
_symmetry.space_group_name_H-M   'P 1'
#
loop_
_entity.id
_entity.type
_entity.pdbx_description
1 polymer ?
#
loop_
_entity_poly.entity_id
_entity_poly.type
_entity_poly.pdbx_seq_one_letter_code
_entity_poly.pdbx_strand_id
1 'polypeptide(L)'
;RVLNEDMKEGTSIFIVTAALPVAESFGFAEEMRKKASGLASPQLSGKTYWEIIELDPFWEPQTEEEFLHFGEKADFENRAKKYMNDVRRRKGLRVEEKIVEHAEKQRTHKKNK
;
A
#
# COMPACT_ATOMS: atom_id res chain seq x y z
N ARG A 1 -8.00 10.46 1.75
CA ARG A 1 -8.70 11.56 1.01
C ARG A 1 -9.58 12.32 1.99
N VAL A 2 -9.60 13.65 1.98
CA VAL A 2 -10.55 14.43 2.80
C VAL A 2 -11.92 14.43 2.12
N LEU A 3 -12.97 14.17 2.91
CA LEU A 3 -14.35 14.14 2.44
C LEU A 3 -15.06 15.44 2.81
N ASN A 4 -15.04 15.79 4.10
CA ASN A 4 -15.69 16.99 4.63
C ASN A 4 -14.78 17.66 5.66
N GLU A 5 -14.90 18.99 5.77
CA GLU A 5 -14.26 19.81 6.78
C GLU A 5 -15.32 20.73 7.37
N ASP A 6 -15.73 20.47 8.61
CA ASP A 6 -16.78 21.23 9.29
C ASP A 6 -16.19 21.95 10.52
N MET A 7 -16.56 23.21 10.71
CA MET A 7 -16.22 23.94 11.94
C MET A 7 -17.40 23.82 12.92
N LYS A 8 -17.11 23.44 14.16
CA LYS A 8 -18.15 23.36 15.19
C LYS A 8 -18.47 24.75 15.72
N GLU A 9 -19.60 25.31 15.30
CA GLU A 9 -20.08 26.62 15.74
C GLU A 9 -20.07 26.75 17.27
N GLY A 10 -19.54 27.87 17.77
CA GLY A 10 -19.38 28.12 19.21
C GLY A 10 -18.10 27.54 19.83
N THR A 11 -17.26 26.82 19.06
CA THR A 11 -15.93 26.37 19.50
C THR A 11 -14.88 26.66 18.43
N SER A 12 -13.60 26.78 18.81
CA SER A 12 -12.48 26.90 17.86
C SER A 12 -12.01 25.54 17.32
N ILE A 13 -12.90 24.56 17.24
CA ILE A 13 -12.59 23.17 16.89
C ILE A 13 -13.05 22.89 15.45
N PHE A 14 -12.14 22.32 14.66
CA PHE A 14 -12.41 21.82 13.32
C PHE A 14 -12.57 20.30 13.35
N ILE A 15 -13.60 19.80 12.68
CA ILE A 15 -13.85 18.38 12.49
C ILE A 15 -13.57 18.05 11.03
N VAL A 16 -12.49 17.30 10.80
CA VAL A 16 -12.10 16.84 9.46
C VAL A 16 -12.51 15.38 9.32
N THR A 17 -13.38 15.11 8.35
CA THR A 17 -13.78 13.74 7.98
C THR A 17 -12.99 13.31 6.77
N ALA A 18 -12.17 12.26 6.91
CA ALA A 18 -11.32 11.75 5.84
C ALA A 18 -11.42 10.22 5.71
N ALA A 19 -11.28 9.72 4.49
CA ALA A 19 -11.08 8.30 4.21
C ALA A 19 -9.61 7.91 4.43
N LEU A 20 -9.40 6.89 5.24
CA LEU A 20 -8.09 6.31 5.59
C LEU A 20 -8.13 4.79 5.36
N PRO A 21 -7.18 4.22 4.58
CA PRO A 21 -7.07 2.77 4.42
C PRO A 21 -6.81 2.06 5.76
N VAL A 22 -7.54 0.98 6.03
CA VAL A 22 -7.39 0.23 7.30
C VAL A 22 -5.97 -0.32 7.46
N ALA A 23 -5.35 -0.76 6.36
CA ALA A 23 -3.98 -1.28 6.38
C ALA A 23 -2.95 -0.26 6.91
N GLU A 24 -3.18 1.04 6.70
CA GLU A 24 -2.30 2.14 7.12
C GLU A 24 -2.78 2.84 8.40
N SER A 25 -3.95 2.44 8.94
CA SER A 25 -4.54 3.07 10.12
C SER A 25 -3.91 2.64 11.45
N PHE A 26 -3.17 1.53 11.46
CA PHE A 26 -2.50 1.02 12.64
C PHE A 26 -1.40 1.98 13.07
N GLY A 27 -1.45 2.47 14.32
CA GLY A 27 -0.49 3.45 14.85
C GLY A 27 -0.76 4.91 14.46
N PHE A 28 -1.63 5.17 13.48
CA PHE A 28 -1.95 6.53 13.01
C PHE A 28 -2.42 7.46 14.14
N ALA A 29 -3.29 6.95 15.03
CA ALA A 29 -3.85 7.74 16.11
C ALA A 29 -2.80 8.22 17.12
N GLU A 30 -1.78 7.41 17.36
CA GLU A 30 -0.68 7.74 18.27
C GLU A 30 0.30 8.71 17.61
N GLU A 31 0.67 8.46 16.35
CA GLU A 31 1.54 9.35 15.59
C GLU A 31 0.95 10.75 15.44
N MET A 32 -0.34 10.84 15.16
CA MET A 32 -1.02 12.12 14.97
C MET A 32 -1.12 12.91 16.28
N ARG A 33 -1.39 12.25 17.42
CA ARG A 33 -1.31 12.89 18.74
C ARG A 33 0.10 13.36 19.06
N LYS A 34 1.12 12.56 18.76
CA LYS A 34 2.52 12.92 18.99
C LYS A 34 2.97 14.11 18.14
N LYS A 35 2.59 14.14 16.86
CA LYS A 35 2.92 15.24 15.94
C LYS A 35 2.16 16.53 16.27
N ALA A 36 0.92 16.42 16.70
CA ALA A 36 0.08 17.58 17.06
C ALA A 36 0.18 17.97 18.54
N SER A 37 1.10 17.39 19.32
CA SER A 37 1.23 17.60 20.77
C SER A 37 -0.10 17.44 21.53
N GLY A 38 -0.97 16.54 21.07
CA GLY A 38 -2.29 16.27 21.65
C GLY A 38 -3.42 17.23 21.24
N LEU A 39 -3.15 18.26 20.42
CA LEU A 39 -4.19 19.20 19.95
C LEU A 39 -5.17 18.57 18.96
N ALA A 40 -4.72 17.54 18.24
CA ALA A 40 -5.55 16.78 17.33
C ALA A 40 -5.89 15.42 17.94
N SER A 41 -7.19 15.12 18.03
CA SER A 41 -7.71 13.85 18.53
C SER A 41 -8.37 13.08 17.39
N PRO A 42 -7.68 12.09 16.79
CA PRO A 42 -8.26 11.27 15.75
C PRO A 42 -9.22 10.25 16.34
N GLN A 43 -10.44 10.17 15.79
CA GLN A 43 -11.38 9.09 16.06
C GLN A 43 -11.46 8.19 14.83
N LEU A 44 -11.03 6.94 14.97
CA LEU A 44 -11.11 5.94 13.91
C LEU A 44 -12.44 5.20 14.04
N SER A 45 -13.41 5.54 13.19
CA SER A 45 -14.65 4.77 13.02
C SER A 45 -14.57 3.96 11.73
N GLY A 46 -14.73 2.65 11.81
CA GLY A 46 -14.84 1.81 10.63
C GLY A 46 -16.07 2.18 9.82
N LYS A 47 -15.89 2.57 8.56
CA LYS A 47 -17.01 2.66 7.61
C LYS A 47 -17.42 1.24 7.19
N THR A 48 -18.71 1.06 6.90
CA THR A 48 -19.30 -0.25 6.56
C THR A 48 -18.93 -0.74 5.15
N TYR A 49 -18.44 0.14 4.27
CA TYR A 49 -18.13 -0.19 2.88
C TYR A 49 -16.63 -0.12 2.57
N TRP A 50 -16.21 -0.84 1.53
CA TRP A 50 -14.85 -0.86 1.00
C TRP A 50 -14.77 0.02 -0.25
N GLU A 51 -13.66 0.72 -0.43
CA GLU A 51 -13.38 1.49 -1.65
C GLU A 51 -12.45 0.67 -2.56
N ILE A 52 -12.72 0.69 -3.87
CA ILE A 52 -11.91 0.00 -4.87
C ILE A 52 -10.67 0.85 -5.14
N ILE A 53 -9.49 0.23 -5.07
CA ILE A 53 -8.24 0.86 -5.48
C ILE A 53 -8.10 0.64 -6.99
N GLU A 54 -7.95 1.72 -7.76
CA GLU A 54 -7.73 1.70 -9.21
C GLU A 54 -6.27 1.32 -9.56
N LEU A 55 -5.76 0.24 -8.98
CA LEU A 55 -4.40 -0.24 -9.19
C LEU A 55 -4.44 -1.76 -9.33
N ASP A 56 -4.00 -2.27 -10.47
CA ASP A 56 -3.91 -3.72 -10.69
C ASP A 56 -2.75 -4.30 -9.87
N PRO A 57 -2.98 -5.21 -8.90
CA PRO A 57 -1.94 -5.83 -8.09
C PRO A 57 -0.88 -6.62 -8.87
N PHE A 58 -1.16 -7.01 -10.13
CA PHE A 58 -0.27 -7.84 -10.95
C PHE A 58 0.39 -7.10 -12.11
N TRP A 59 0.24 -5.77 -12.18
CA TRP A 59 0.84 -4.98 -13.25
C TRP A 59 2.37 -5.09 -13.25
N GLU A 60 2.93 -5.48 -14.40
CA GLU A 60 4.36 -5.47 -14.70
C GLU A 60 4.54 -4.70 -16.03
N PRO A 61 5.51 -3.79 -16.16
CA PRO A 61 5.76 -3.08 -17.42
C PRO A 61 6.17 -4.09 -18.49
N GLN A 62 5.54 -4.02 -19.67
CA GLN A 62 5.83 -4.93 -20.79
C GLN A 62 6.36 -4.20 -22.01
N THR A 63 6.08 -2.91 -22.15
CA THR A 63 6.46 -2.12 -23.33
C THR A 63 7.69 -1.25 -23.07
N GLU A 64 8.46 -1.00 -24.14
CA GLU A 64 9.69 -0.20 -24.10
C GLU A 64 9.45 1.24 -23.62
N GLU A 65 8.27 1.79 -23.92
CA GLU A 65 7.81 3.11 -23.46
C GLU A 65 7.50 3.10 -21.94
N GLU A 66 6.86 2.05 -21.42
CA GLU A 66 6.62 1.88 -19.99
C GLU A 66 7.93 1.69 -19.21
N PHE A 67 8.90 0.98 -19.77
CA PHE A 67 10.24 0.85 -19.16
C PHE A 67 10.96 2.19 -19.07
N LEU A 68 10.83 3.06 -20.08
CA LEU A 68 11.42 4.40 -20.04
C LEU A 68 10.75 5.30 -18.99
N HIS A 69 9.44 5.14 -18.78
CA HIS A 69 8.67 5.92 -17.81
C HIS A 69 8.78 5.42 -16.36
N PHE A 70 8.83 4.11 -16.14
CA PHE A 70 8.78 3.48 -14.81
C PHE A 70 10.09 2.81 -14.37
N GLY A 71 11.10 2.77 -15.24
CA GLY A 71 12.40 2.16 -15.00
C GLY A 71 12.43 0.65 -15.28
N GLU A 72 13.64 0.12 -15.46
CA GLU A 72 13.90 -1.32 -15.75
C GLU A 72 13.50 -2.24 -14.58
N LYS A 73 13.53 -1.69 -13.37
CA LYS A 73 12.87 -2.24 -12.19
C LYS A 73 11.78 -1.23 -11.85
N ALA A 74 10.52 -1.65 -11.88
CA ALA A 74 9.41 -0.82 -11.44
C ALA A 74 9.65 -0.40 -9.98
N ASP A 75 10.32 0.73 -9.76
CA ASP A 75 10.63 1.27 -8.43
C ASP A 75 9.36 1.71 -7.70
N PHE A 76 8.23 1.76 -8.42
CA PHE A 76 6.90 1.87 -7.83
C PHE A 76 6.45 0.54 -7.22
N GLU A 77 6.69 0.37 -5.92
CA GLU A 77 6.07 -0.70 -5.14
C GLU A 77 4.55 -0.55 -5.23
N ASN A 78 3.92 -1.48 -5.93
CA ASN A 78 2.47 -1.51 -6.11
C ASN A 78 1.78 -1.74 -4.75
N ARG A 79 1.08 -0.71 -4.26
CA ARG A 79 0.40 -0.72 -2.96
C ARG A 79 -0.61 -1.87 -2.85
N ALA A 80 -1.33 -2.17 -3.92
CA ALA A 80 -2.30 -3.26 -3.95
C ALA A 80 -1.61 -4.64 -3.84
N LYS A 81 -0.47 -4.82 -4.53
CA LYS A 81 0.38 -6.02 -4.43
C LYS A 81 0.92 -6.22 -3.01
N LYS A 82 1.35 -5.14 -2.36
CA LYS A 82 1.83 -5.15 -0.97
C LYS A 82 0.75 -5.63 0.01
N TYR A 83 -0.43 -5.02 -0.03
CA TYR A 83 -1.53 -5.43 0.84
C TYR A 83 -1.94 -6.90 0.60
N MET A 84 -1.96 -7.34 -0.65
CA MET A 84 -2.22 -8.75 -0.99
C MET A 84 -1.15 -9.68 -0.41
N ASN A 85 0.13 -9.35 -0.58
CA ASN A 85 1.24 -10.18 -0.12
C ASN A 85 1.27 -10.26 1.42
N ASP A 86 1.01 -9.16 2.12
CA ASP A 86 0.95 -9.14 3.59
C ASP A 86 -0.17 -10.05 4.13
N VAL A 87 -1.34 -10.04 3.50
CA VAL A 87 -2.45 -10.93 3.87
C VAL A 87 -2.09 -12.38 3.54
N ARG A 88 -1.50 -12.66 2.38
CA ARG A 88 -1.07 -14.02 2.00
C ARG A 88 -0.01 -14.58 2.95
N ARG A 89 1.01 -13.80 3.31
CA ARG A 89 2.04 -14.18 4.30
C ARG A 89 1.41 -14.50 5.66
N ARG A 90 0.49 -13.65 6.14
CA ARG A 90 -0.23 -13.89 7.41
C ARG A 90 -1.07 -15.17 7.37
N LYS A 91 -1.66 -15.50 6.22
CA LYS A 91 -2.48 -16.70 6.02
C LYS A 91 -1.65 -17.95 5.69
N GLY A 92 -0.33 -17.82 5.50
CA GLY A 92 0.53 -18.92 5.07
C GLY A 92 0.32 -19.36 3.62
N LEU A 93 -0.28 -18.51 2.80
CA LEU A 93 -0.49 -18.75 1.37
C LEU A 93 0.80 -18.47 0.59
N ARG A 94 1.00 -19.16 -0.53
CA ARG A 94 2.15 -18.90 -1.41
C ARG A 94 2.07 -17.47 -1.96
N VAL A 95 3.19 -16.76 -1.81
CA VAL A 95 3.42 -15.49 -2.47
C VAL A 95 4.27 -15.76 -3.71
N GLU A 96 3.86 -15.24 -4.85
CA GLU A 96 4.61 -15.29 -6.10
C GLU A 96 5.72 -14.23 -6.09
N GLU A 97 6.64 -14.39 -5.14
CA GLU A 97 7.90 -13.66 -5.20
C GLU A 97 8.81 -14.38 -6.20
N LYS A 98 9.42 -13.62 -7.12
CA LYS A 98 10.50 -14.13 -7.99
C LYS A 98 11.70 -14.43 -7.08
N ILE A 99 11.73 -15.64 -6.50
CA ILE A 99 12.84 -16.13 -5.65
C ILE A 99 14.10 -16.36 -6.50
N VAL A 100 13.94 -16.59 -7.81
CA VAL A 100 15.05 -16.79 -8.74
C VAL A 100 14.74 -16.06 -10.05
N GLU A 101 15.61 -15.14 -10.46
CA GLU A 101 15.47 -14.37 -11.72
C GLU A 101 15.56 -15.26 -12.96
N HIS A 102 16.34 -16.35 -12.90
CA HIS A 102 16.45 -17.35 -13.96
C HIS A 102 16.33 -18.77 -13.41
N ALA A 103 15.09 -19.26 -13.23
CA ALA A 103 14.83 -20.64 -12.81
C ALA A 103 15.42 -21.68 -13.78
N GLU A 104 15.57 -21.33 -15.07
CA GLU A 104 16.09 -22.22 -16.10
C GLU A 104 17.62 -22.45 -16.03
N LYS A 105 18.36 -21.53 -15.37
CA LYS A 105 19.83 -21.57 -15.28
C LYS A 105 20.32 -22.08 -13.92
N GLN A 106 19.59 -22.98 -13.27
CA GLN A 106 20.01 -23.54 -11.97
C GLN A 106 21.19 -24.52 -12.05
N ARG A 107 21.60 -24.94 -13.25
CA ARG A 107 22.80 -25.75 -13.48
C ARG A 107 23.74 -25.06 -14.46
N THR A 108 24.94 -24.71 -14.00
CA THR A 108 26.03 -24.10 -14.81
C THR A 108 27.05 -25.12 -15.31
N HIS A 109 26.94 -26.41 -14.97
CA HIS A 109 27.84 -27.41 -15.52
C HIS A 109 27.52 -27.67 -16.99
N LYS A 110 28.44 -27.26 -17.88
CA LYS A 110 28.46 -27.70 -19.28
C LYS A 110 28.41 -29.23 -19.30
N LYS A 111 27.39 -29.80 -19.96
CA LYS A 111 27.43 -31.20 -20.38
C LYS A 111 28.52 -31.31 -21.44
N ASN A 112 29.71 -31.72 -21.04
CA ASN A 112 30.69 -32.22 -22.00
C ASN A 112 30.11 -33.52 -22.55
N LYS A 113 29.77 -33.51 -23.84
CA LYS A 113 29.47 -34.72 -24.62
C LYS A 113 30.75 -35.17 -25.30
#